data_AF-A0A0L8BTH7-F1
#
_entry.id   AF-A0A0L8BTH7-F1
#
_cell.length_a   1.000
_cell.length_b   1.000
_cell.length_c   1.000
_cell.angle_alpha   90.00
_cell.angle_beta   90.00
_cell.angle_gamma   90.00
#
_symmetry.space_group_name_H-M   'P 1'
#
loop_
_entity.id
_entity.type
_entity.pdbx_description
1 polymer ?
#
loop_
_entity_poly.entity_id
_entity_poly.type
_entity_poly.pdbx_seq_one_letter_code
_entity_poly.pdbx_strand_id
1 'polypeptide(L)'
;MKQEQEAPIAARTVDLLEEICQALFSDGTDAQKAAARKAVGAMTQRPWQQLPSRLRTAIRCDVGRLADARKTREQIVALGYSVEILGQALRDQGKTIA
;
A
#
# COMPACT_ATOMS: atom_id res chain seq x y z
N MET A 1 -18.51 24.30 28.24
CA MET A 1 -18.18 22.87 28.14
C MET A 1 -17.74 22.61 26.71
N LYS A 2 -16.52 22.09 26.52
CA LYS A 2 -15.91 21.95 25.20
C LYS A 2 -16.60 20.80 24.45
N GLN A 3 -17.12 21.09 23.26
CA GLN A 3 -17.59 20.08 22.31
C GLN A 3 -16.39 19.22 21.91
N GLU A 4 -16.39 17.97 22.37
CA GLU A 4 -15.52 16.93 21.84
C GLU A 4 -15.94 16.66 20.40
N GLN A 5 -15.17 17.22 19.46
CA GLN A 5 -15.31 17.00 18.04
C GLN A 5 -15.00 15.54 17.73
N GLU A 6 -16.05 14.72 17.56
CA GLU A 6 -15.97 13.59 16.65
C GLU A 6 -15.68 14.13 15.25
N ALA A 7 -14.40 14.15 14.87
CA ALA A 7 -14.05 14.31 13.47
C ALA A 7 -14.84 13.27 12.67
N PRO A 8 -15.51 13.65 11.57
CA PRO A 8 -16.34 12.73 10.82
C PRO A 8 -15.49 11.53 10.39
N ILE A 9 -16.04 10.31 10.51
CA ILE A 9 -15.37 9.03 10.19
C ILE A 9 -14.68 9.07 8.81
N ALA A 10 -15.26 9.85 7.88
CA ALA A 10 -14.69 10.13 6.56
C ALA A 10 -13.34 10.86 6.62
N ALA A 11 -13.16 11.87 7.48
CA ALA A 11 -11.90 12.60 7.63
C ALA A 11 -10.78 11.66 8.15
N ARG A 12 -11.07 10.87 9.18
CA ARG A 12 -10.12 9.85 9.70
C ARG A 12 -9.73 8.81 8.65
N THR A 13 -10.64 8.48 7.74
CA THR A 13 -10.38 7.52 6.65
C THR A 13 -9.50 8.12 5.56
N VAL A 14 -9.70 9.41 5.24
CA VAL A 14 -8.86 10.16 4.29
C VAL A 14 -7.45 10.31 4.84
N ASP A 15 -7.32 10.67 6.11
CA ASP A 15 -6.02 10.83 6.79
C ASP A 15 -5.23 9.52 6.79
N LEU A 16 -5.88 8.40 7.13
CA LEU A 16 -5.24 7.08 7.10
C LEU A 16 -4.78 6.67 5.69
N LEU A 17 -5.59 6.97 4.66
CA LEU A 17 -5.22 6.67 3.28
C LEU A 17 -4.00 7.49 2.84
N GLU A 18 -3.92 8.75 3.24
CA GLU A 18 -2.78 9.62 2.96
C GLU A 18 -1.52 9.12 3.67
N GLU A 19 -1.61 8.76 4.94
CA GLU A 19 -0.51 8.16 5.70
C GLU A 19 0.03 6.88 5.05
N ILE A 20 -0.86 5.99 4.61
CA ILE A 20 -0.49 4.78 3.87
C ILE A 20 0.23 5.14 2.57
N CYS A 21 -0.33 6.06 1.78
CA CYS A 21 0.30 6.48 0.53
C CYS A 21 1.70 7.05 0.79
N GLN A 22 1.85 7.92 1.79
CA GLN A 22 3.11 8.56 2.13
C GLN A 22 4.16 7.54 2.56
N ALA A 23 3.78 6.59 3.43
CA ALA A 23 4.66 5.51 3.87
C ALA A 23 5.10 4.62 2.70
N LEU A 24 4.19 4.30 1.76
CA LEU A 24 4.55 3.52 0.58
C LEU A 24 5.45 4.28 -0.38
N PHE A 25 5.29 5.60 -0.52
CA PHE A 25 6.18 6.43 -1.34
C PHE A 25 7.56 6.63 -0.73
N SER A 26 7.71 6.57 0.60
CA SER A 26 9.00 6.76 1.25
C SER A 26 10.05 5.73 0.81
N ASP A 27 11.33 6.06 0.92
CA ASP A 27 12.45 5.16 0.61
C ASP A 27 12.89 4.30 1.81
N GLY A 28 12.26 4.49 2.98
CA GLY A 28 12.52 3.71 4.18
C GLY A 28 12.04 2.27 4.08
N THR A 29 12.47 1.43 5.02
CA THR A 29 11.95 0.06 5.25
C THR A 29 11.51 -0.11 6.70
N ASP A 30 11.08 0.97 7.33
CA ASP A 30 10.68 1.02 8.72
C ASP A 30 9.34 0.29 8.99
N ALA A 31 9.01 0.16 10.27
CA ALA A 31 7.78 -0.48 10.73
C ALA A 31 6.52 0.16 10.15
N GLN A 32 6.56 1.48 9.88
CA GLN A 32 5.44 2.22 9.29
C GLN A 32 5.17 1.75 7.86
N LYS A 33 6.22 1.52 7.07
CA LYS A 33 6.06 0.99 5.71
C LYS A 33 5.55 -0.46 5.69
N ALA A 34 6.04 -1.30 6.61
CA ALA A 34 5.52 -2.65 6.76
C ALA A 34 4.02 -2.64 7.16
N ALA A 35 3.61 -1.73 8.05
CA ALA A 35 2.21 -1.54 8.42
C ALA A 35 1.37 -1.07 7.23
N ALA A 36 1.87 -0.11 6.44
CA ALA A 36 1.19 0.38 5.25
C ALA A 36 0.97 -0.73 4.20
N ARG A 37 1.96 -1.59 3.95
CA ARG A 37 1.83 -2.74 3.03
C ARG A 37 0.73 -3.71 3.48
N LYS A 38 0.68 -4.03 4.77
CA LYS A 38 -0.36 -4.89 5.36
C LYS A 38 -1.74 -4.24 5.28
N ALA A 39 -1.82 -2.94 5.58
CA ALA A 39 -3.05 -2.17 5.53
C ALA A 39 -3.66 -2.17 4.13
N VAL A 40 -2.84 -2.05 3.08
CA VAL A 40 -3.32 -2.17 1.69
C VAL A 40 -4.06 -3.49 1.49
N GLY A 41 -3.48 -4.63 1.88
CA GLY A 41 -4.12 -5.94 1.72
C GLY A 41 -5.44 -6.08 2.47
N ALA A 42 -5.57 -5.42 3.64
CA ALA A 42 -6.82 -5.40 4.40
C ALA A 42 -7.88 -4.46 3.78
N MET A 43 -7.44 -3.36 3.16
CA MET A 43 -8.32 -2.40 2.48
C MET A 43 -8.84 -2.91 1.13
N THR A 44 -8.19 -3.91 0.56
CA THR A 44 -8.48 -4.40 -0.80
C THR A 44 -9.56 -5.48 -0.87
N GLN A 45 -10.59 -5.40 -0.02
CA GLN A 45 -11.85 -6.10 -0.30
C GLN A 45 -12.56 -5.55 -1.56
N ARG A 46 -12.11 -4.41 -2.07
CA ARG A 46 -12.56 -3.83 -3.33
C ARG A 46 -11.69 -4.32 -4.48
N PRO A 47 -12.26 -4.55 -5.68
CA PRO A 47 -11.49 -4.82 -6.88
C PRO A 47 -10.39 -3.78 -7.09
N TRP A 48 -9.21 -4.21 -7.55
CA TRP A 48 -8.04 -3.33 -7.79
C TRP A 48 -8.40 -2.02 -8.51
N GLN A 49 -9.26 -2.09 -9.54
CA GLN A 49 -9.66 -0.92 -10.33
C GLN A 49 -10.50 0.10 -9.56
N GLN A 50 -11.11 -0.29 -8.44
CA GLN A 50 -11.89 0.60 -7.57
C GLN A 50 -11.03 1.27 -6.49
N LEU A 51 -9.73 0.93 -6.41
CA LEU A 51 -8.82 1.60 -5.48
C LEU A 51 -8.53 3.03 -5.94
N PRO A 52 -8.38 3.98 -5.00
CA PRO A 52 -7.95 5.33 -5.30
C PRO A 52 -6.70 5.35 -6.17
N SER A 53 -6.67 6.21 -7.19
CA SER A 53 -5.57 6.29 -8.16
C SER A 53 -4.22 6.54 -7.50
N ARG A 54 -4.18 7.41 -6.47
CA ARG A 54 -2.98 7.71 -5.68
C ARG A 54 -2.47 6.46 -4.95
N LEU A 55 -3.36 5.67 -4.35
CA LEU A 55 -3.00 4.43 -3.68
C LEU A 55 -2.44 3.39 -4.66
N ARG A 56 -3.09 3.17 -5.81
CA ARG A 56 -2.57 2.28 -6.87
C ARG A 56 -1.19 2.70 -7.34
N THR A 57 -0.95 4.01 -7.41
CA THR A 57 0.36 4.56 -7.80
C THR A 57 1.40 4.30 -6.72
N ALA A 58 1.06 4.56 -5.45
CA ALA A 58 1.96 4.30 -4.31
C ALA A 58 2.37 2.82 -4.23
N ILE A 59 1.41 1.90 -4.41
CA ILE A 59 1.67 0.46 -4.45
C ILE A 59 2.61 0.10 -5.61
N ARG A 60 2.33 0.55 -6.84
CA ARG A 60 3.18 0.28 -8.00
C ARG A 60 4.59 0.84 -7.82
N CYS A 61 4.74 2.03 -7.25
CA CYS A 61 6.05 2.61 -6.96
C CYS A 61 6.84 1.76 -5.96
N ASP A 62 6.23 1.36 -4.84
CA ASP A 62 6.91 0.54 -3.85
C ASP A 62 7.25 -0.86 -4.38
N VAL A 63 6.27 -1.57 -4.96
CA VAL A 63 6.49 -2.88 -5.60
C VAL A 63 7.56 -2.80 -6.68
N GLY A 64 7.53 -1.74 -7.49
CA GLY A 64 8.53 -1.47 -8.52
C GLY A 64 9.94 -1.41 -7.93
N ARG A 65 10.15 -0.63 -6.87
CA ARG A 65 11.44 -0.53 -6.17
C ARG A 65 11.88 -1.85 -5.55
N LEU A 66 10.96 -2.61 -4.96
CA LEU A 66 11.29 -3.93 -4.38
C LEU A 66 11.72 -4.93 -5.46
N ALA A 67 11.04 -4.91 -6.62
CA ALA A 67 11.42 -5.72 -7.78
C ALA A 67 12.78 -5.28 -8.36
N ASP A 68 13.04 -3.97 -8.44
CA ASP A 68 14.32 -3.42 -8.91
C ASP A 68 15.46 -3.76 -7.93
N ALA A 69 15.15 -3.88 -6.64
CA ALA A 69 16.04 -4.42 -5.60
C ALA A 69 16.17 -5.95 -5.64
N ARG A 70 15.68 -6.62 -6.70
CA ARG A 70 15.73 -8.07 -6.94
C ARG A 70 15.13 -8.94 -5.83
N LYS A 71 14.11 -8.43 -5.12
CA LYS A 71 13.39 -9.25 -4.14
C LYS A 71 12.51 -10.29 -4.83
N THR A 72 12.48 -11.51 -4.28
CA THR A 72 11.57 -12.57 -4.74
C THR A 72 10.14 -12.29 -4.29
N ARG A 73 9.19 -13.00 -4.87
CA ARG A 73 7.78 -12.94 -4.46
C ARG A 73 7.61 -13.19 -2.96
N GLU A 74 8.25 -14.23 -2.43
CA GLU A 74 8.15 -14.63 -1.02
C GLU A 74 8.70 -13.53 -0.11
N GLN A 75 9.82 -12.91 -0.51
CA GLN A 75 10.42 -11.81 0.24
C GLN A 75 9.51 -10.58 0.27
N ILE A 76 8.83 -10.25 -0.84
CA ILE A 76 7.91 -9.10 -0.88
C ILE A 76 6.63 -9.38 -0.07
N VAL A 77 6.14 -10.62 -0.10
CA VAL A 77 5.01 -11.04 0.75
C VAL A 77 5.39 -10.98 2.23
N ALA A 78 6.59 -11.44 2.60
CA ALA A 78 7.10 -11.34 3.97
C ALA A 78 7.22 -9.88 4.46
N LEU A 79 7.40 -8.92 3.55
CA LEU A 79 7.40 -7.49 3.86
C LEU A 79 6.00 -6.90 4.09
N GLY A 80 4.93 -7.69 3.91
CA GLY A 80 3.57 -7.35 4.29
C GLY A 80 2.58 -7.20 3.14
N TYR A 81 3.00 -7.37 1.89
CA TYR A 81 2.06 -7.37 0.77
C TYR A 81 1.28 -8.68 0.71
N SER A 82 0.01 -8.61 0.33
CA SER A 82 -0.74 -9.80 -0.11
C SER A 82 -0.26 -10.24 -1.49
N VAL A 83 -0.37 -11.55 -1.77
CA VAL A 83 -0.01 -12.14 -3.06
C VAL A 83 -0.81 -11.51 -4.20
N GLU A 84 -2.09 -11.22 -3.97
CA GLU A 84 -3.00 -10.65 -4.97
C GLU A 84 -2.58 -9.24 -5.39
N ILE A 85 -2.28 -8.37 -4.40
CA ILE A 85 -1.88 -6.99 -4.66
C ILE A 85 -0.52 -6.92 -5.32
N LEU A 86 0.42 -7.74 -4.84
CA LEU A 86 1.72 -7.87 -5.49
C LEU A 86 1.57 -8.32 -6.95
N GLY A 87 0.80 -9.39 -7.19
CA GLY A 87 0.58 -9.92 -8.53
C GLY A 87 -0.05 -8.90 -9.48
N GLN A 88 -1.03 -8.14 -9.00
CA GLN A 88 -1.67 -7.11 -9.82
C GLN A 88 -0.75 -5.91 -10.10
N ALA A 89 0.00 -5.45 -9.09
CA ALA A 89 0.96 -4.37 -9.28
C ALA A 89 2.07 -4.74 -10.29
N LEU A 90 2.59 -5.97 -10.22
CA LEU A 90 3.57 -6.48 -11.18
C LEU A 90 3.00 -6.56 -12.61
N ARG A 91 1.76 -7.04 -12.76
CA ARG A 91 1.06 -7.07 -14.06
C ARG A 91 0.89 -5.68 -14.66
N ASP A 92 0.43 -4.71 -13.86
CA ASP A 92 0.28 -3.31 -14.30
C ASP A 92 1.61 -2.69 -14.77
N GLN A 93 2.74 -3.20 -14.28
CA GLN A 93 4.09 -2.75 -14.63
C GLN A 93 4.77 -3.61 -15.70
N GLY A 94 4.14 -4.70 -16.16
CA GLY A 94 4.76 -5.66 -17.07
C GLY A 94 6.00 -6.36 -16.49
N LYS A 95 6.12 -6.43 -15.15
CA LYS A 95 7.27 -7.03 -14.46
C LYS A 95 6.97 -8.46 -14.03
N THR A 96 8.01 -9.30 -14.05
CA THR A 96 7.98 -10.65 -13.48
C THR A 96 9.15 -10.78 -12.51
N ILE A 97 8.91 -11.39 -11.35
CA ILE A 97 9.93 -11.67 -10.33
C ILE A 97 9.90 -13.16 -10.01
N ALA A 98 11.06 -13.69 -9.59
CA ALA A 98 11.22 -15.07 -9.14
C ALA A 98 10.37 -15.35 -7.90
#